data_AF-A0A2B9QD95-F1
#
_entry.id   AF-A0A2B9QD95-F1
#
_cell.length_a   1.000
_cell.length_b   1.000
_cell.length_c   1.000
_cell.angle_alpha   90.00
_cell.angle_beta   90.00
_cell.angle_gamma   90.00
#
_symmetry.space_group_name_H-M   'P 1'
#
loop_
_entity.id
_entity.type
_entity.pdbx_description
1 polymer ?
#
loop_
_entity_poly.entity_id
_entity_poly.type
_entity_poly.pdbx_seq_one_letter_code
_entity_poly.pdbx_strand_id
1 'polypeptide(L)'
;MKVLVSMGSSIVLQLLFLYIFISGALLEVNPWHAVVVYISVAILSLFFGIYSIVRSVRKGSNAIFLTISVGVVTSLFAILIICFTVFAYFLPEAGIPPVISL
;
A
#
# COMPACT_ATOMS: atom_id res chain seq x y z
N MET A 1 -21.86 -5.82 3.31
CA MET A 1 -21.43 -4.82 2.30
C MET A 1 -20.25 -3.95 2.75
N LYS A 2 -20.37 -3.06 3.74
CA LYS A 2 -19.30 -2.06 4.01
C LYS A 2 -17.89 -2.62 4.31
N VAL A 3 -17.77 -3.82 4.90
CA VAL A 3 -16.48 -4.49 5.14
C VAL A 3 -15.89 -5.03 3.83
N LEU A 4 -16.71 -5.72 3.02
CA LEU A 4 -16.32 -6.25 1.71
C LEU A 4 -15.85 -5.14 0.76
N VAL A 5 -16.55 -3.99 0.78
CA VAL A 5 -16.13 -2.80 0.00
C VAL A 5 -14.77 -2.32 0.45
N SER A 6 -14.52 -2.19 1.77
CA SER A 6 -13.22 -1.79 2.31
C SER A 6 -12.10 -2.76 1.92
N MET A 7 -12.35 -4.07 1.97
CA MET A 7 -11.39 -5.08 1.54
C MET A 7 -11.08 -4.97 0.05
N GLY A 8 -12.13 -4.89 -0.79
CA GLY A 8 -11.99 -4.73 -2.22
C GLY A 8 -11.22 -3.47 -2.58
N SER A 9 -11.53 -2.35 -1.94
CA SER A 9 -10.80 -1.09 -2.12
C SER A 9 -9.32 -1.23 -1.76
N SER A 10 -8.98 -1.89 -0.65
CA SER A 10 -7.58 -2.10 -0.27
C SER A 10 -6.82 -2.94 -1.30
N ILE A 11 -7.43 -4.03 -1.79
CA ILE A 11 -6.82 -4.87 -2.84
C ILE A 11 -6.64 -4.08 -4.15
N VAL A 12 -7.65 -3.31 -4.56
CA VAL A 12 -7.57 -2.48 -5.76
C VAL A 12 -6.48 -1.43 -5.65
N LEU A 13 -6.31 -0.79 -4.48
CA LEU A 13 -5.22 0.15 -4.22
C LEU A 13 -3.84 -0.51 -4.35
N GLN A 14 -3.69 -1.76 -3.90
CA GLN A 14 -2.42 -2.49 -4.04
C GLN A 14 -2.13 -2.89 -5.48
N LEU A 15 -3.15 -3.33 -6.23
CA LEU A 15 -3.02 -3.61 -7.65
C LEU A 15 -2.71 -2.34 -8.46
N LEU A 16 -3.34 -1.21 -8.10
CA LEU A 16 -3.04 0.09 -8.68
C LEU A 16 -1.59 0.50 -8.42
N PHE A 17 -1.11 0.32 -7.19
CA PHE A 17 0.31 0.54 -6.86
C PHE A 17 1.22 -0.31 -7.76
N LEU A 18 0.98 -1.62 -7.84
CA LEU A 18 1.77 -2.53 -8.67
C LEU A 18 1.76 -2.10 -10.15
N TYR A 19 0.60 -1.73 -10.67
CA TYR A 19 0.48 -1.27 -12.05
C TYR A 19 1.31 -0.02 -12.31
N ILE A 20 1.19 1.00 -11.45
CA ILE A 20 1.95 2.24 -11.59
C ILE A 20 3.45 1.97 -11.45
N PHE A 21 3.83 1.17 -10.44
CA PHE A 21 5.21 0.84 -10.15
C PHE A 21 5.89 0.11 -11.33
N ILE A 22 5.27 -0.94 -11.86
CA ILE A 22 5.79 -1.71 -13.01
C ILE A 22 5.83 -0.85 -14.27
N SER A 23 4.83 0.02 -14.47
CA SER A 23 4.79 0.88 -15.66
C SER A 23 5.94 1.89 -15.71
N GLY A 24 6.54 2.23 -14.57
CA GLY A 24 7.58 3.26 -14.47
C GLY A 24 7.12 4.68 -14.84
N ALA A 25 5.86 4.87 -15.24
CA ALA A 25 5.39 6.09 -15.87
C ALA A 25 5.54 7.33 -14.96
N LEU A 26 5.34 7.17 -13.65
CA LEU A 26 5.53 8.28 -12.71
C LEU A 26 7.01 8.58 -12.43
N LEU A 27 7.89 7.58 -12.57
CA LEU A 27 9.32 7.75 -12.34
C LEU A 27 9.94 8.66 -13.42
N GLU A 28 9.55 8.45 -14.68
CA GLU A 28 10.07 9.21 -15.83
C GLU A 28 9.62 10.67 -15.83
N VAL A 29 8.44 10.96 -15.26
CA VAL A 29 7.91 12.33 -15.17
C VAL A 29 8.56 13.09 -14.02
N ASN A 30 8.44 12.57 -12.79
CA ASN A 30 9.06 13.19 -11.63
C ASN A 30 9.11 12.20 -10.44
N PRO A 31 10.31 11.83 -9.96
CA PRO A 31 10.47 10.87 -8.87
C PRO A 31 9.83 11.34 -7.54
N TRP A 32 9.80 12.65 -7.27
CA TRP A 32 9.11 13.18 -6.08
C TRP A 32 7.60 12.94 -6.13
N HIS A 33 6.99 13.10 -7.31
CA HIS A 33 5.55 12.85 -7.47
C HIS A 33 5.24 11.36 -7.35
N ALA A 34 6.12 10.50 -7.88
CA ALA A 34 6.01 9.05 -7.72
C ALA A 34 5.95 8.64 -6.24
N VAL A 35 6.92 9.13 -5.44
CA VAL A 35 6.98 8.87 -3.99
C VAL A 35 5.71 9.30 -3.27
N VAL A 36 5.23 10.53 -3.51
CA VAL A 36 4.02 11.06 -2.86
C VAL A 36 2.81 10.19 -3.19
N VAL A 37 2.66 9.77 -4.44
CA VAL A 37 1.55 8.92 -4.89
C VAL A 37 1.64 7.53 -4.27
N TYR A 38 2.82 6.89 -4.27
CA TYR A 38 3.01 5.57 -3.68
C TYR A 38 2.74 5.55 -2.18
N ILE A 39 3.26 6.53 -1.45
CA ILE A 39 2.99 6.67 0.00
C ILE A 39 1.51 6.91 0.26
N SER A 40 0.86 7.78 -0.53
CA SER A 40 -0.58 8.06 -0.38
C SER A 40 -1.43 6.81 -0.61
N VAL A 41 -1.13 6.03 -1.66
CA VAL A 41 -1.81 4.77 -1.96
C VAL A 41 -1.61 3.74 -0.83
N ALA A 42 -0.38 3.61 -0.34
CA ALA A 42 -0.06 2.70 0.75
C ALA A 42 -0.77 3.08 2.06
N ILE A 43 -0.78 4.36 2.43
CA ILE A 43 -1.48 4.85 3.62
C ILE A 43 -2.99 4.58 3.51
N LEU A 44 -3.61 4.89 2.37
CA LEU A 44 -5.03 4.61 2.13
C LEU A 44 -5.34 3.12 2.21
N SER A 45 -4.50 2.27 1.59
CA SER A 45 -4.64 0.81 1.67
C SER A 45 -4.54 0.30 3.11
N LEU A 46 -3.60 0.85 3.90
CA LEU A 46 -3.42 0.52 5.31
C LEU A 46 -4.65 0.92 6.15
N PHE A 47 -5.19 2.12 5.93
CA PHE A 47 -6.42 2.55 6.59
C PHE A 47 -7.60 1.62 6.28
N PHE A 48 -7.79 1.22 5.03
CA PHE A 48 -8.86 0.28 4.66
C PHE A 48 -8.64 -1.13 5.18
N GLY A 49 -7.39 -1.59 5.23
CA GLY A 49 -7.00 -2.88 5.83
C GLY A 49 -7.35 -2.94 7.31
N ILE A 50 -6.87 -1.96 8.10
CA ILE A 50 -7.14 -1.87 9.54
C ILE A 50 -8.64 -1.69 9.82
N TYR A 51 -9.31 -0.80 9.07
CA TYR A 51 -10.74 -0.57 9.23
C TYR A 51 -11.55 -1.87 9.01
N SER A 52 -11.17 -2.66 8.01
CA SER A 52 -11.79 -3.95 7.74
C SER A 52 -11.62 -4.92 8.92
N ILE A 53 -10.41 -5.03 9.48
CA ILE A 53 -10.11 -5.90 10.63
C ILE A 53 -10.95 -5.49 11.84
N VAL A 54 -10.85 -4.22 12.27
CA VAL A 54 -11.54 -3.70 13.47
C VAL A 54 -13.05 -3.91 13.35
N ARG A 55 -13.60 -3.63 12.16
CA ARG A 55 -15.03 -3.78 11.92
C ARG A 55 -15.47 -5.24 11.89
N SER A 56 -14.64 -6.13 11.36
CA SER A 56 -14.93 -7.56 11.31
C SER A 56 -14.99 -8.19 12.71
N VAL A 57 -14.00 -7.87 13.55
CA VAL A 57 -13.94 -8.31 14.95
C VAL A 57 -15.17 -7.82 15.72
N ARG A 58 -15.54 -6.55 15.57
CA ARG A 58 -16.69 -5.96 16.27
C ARG A 58 -18.04 -6.57 15.88
N LYS A 59 -18.19 -7.08 14.66
CA LYS A 59 -19.48 -7.53 14.12
C LYS A 59 -19.76 -9.02 14.26
N GLY A 60 -18.81 -9.83 14.75
CA GLY A 60 -19.08 -11.26 14.93
C GLY A 60 -19.42 -12.00 13.62
N SER A 61 -18.83 -11.58 12.48
CA SER A 61 -19.22 -12.09 11.15
C SER A 61 -18.75 -13.53 10.90
N ASN A 62 -19.55 -14.39 10.28
CA ASN A 62 -19.10 -15.74 9.86
C ASN A 62 -17.87 -15.72 8.93
N ALA A 63 -17.58 -14.59 8.27
CA ALA A 63 -16.38 -14.39 7.44
C ALA A 63 -15.20 -13.74 8.19
N ILE A 64 -15.17 -13.77 9.53
CA ILE A 64 -14.12 -13.14 10.36
C ILE A 64 -12.72 -13.60 9.92
N PHE A 65 -12.50 -14.91 9.79
CA PHE A 65 -11.17 -15.45 9.46
C PHE A 65 -10.64 -14.93 8.13
N LEU A 66 -11.46 -14.95 7.08
CA LEU A 66 -11.08 -14.47 5.75
C LEU A 66 -10.85 -12.95 5.76
N THR A 67 -11.69 -12.21 6.47
CA THR A 67 -11.60 -10.74 6.54
C THR A 67 -10.37 -10.28 7.31
N ILE A 68 -10.06 -10.93 8.44
CA ILE A 68 -8.86 -10.65 9.23
C ILE A 68 -7.62 -11.02 8.44
N SER A 69 -7.58 -12.22 7.84
CA SER A 69 -6.43 -12.68 7.05
C SER A 69 -6.12 -11.72 5.90
N VAL A 70 -7.11 -11.36 5.09
CA VAL A 70 -6.94 -10.38 4.00
C VAL A 70 -6.55 -9.01 4.54
N GLY A 71 -7.16 -8.56 5.65
CA GLY A 71 -6.80 -7.29 6.29
C GLY A 71 -5.34 -7.25 6.74
N VAL A 72 -4.83 -8.34 7.33
CA VAL A 72 -3.44 -8.47 7.78
C VAL A 72 -2.50 -8.49 6.59
N VAL A 73 -2.79 -9.31 5.57
CA VAL A 73 -1.97 -9.38 4.35
C VAL A 73 -1.90 -8.02 3.66
N THR A 74 -3.03 -7.35 3.48
CA THR A 74 -3.05 -6.03 2.85
C THR A 74 -2.29 -4.99 3.69
N SER A 75 -2.42 -5.01 5.01
CA SER A 75 -1.67 -4.10 5.88
C SER A 75 -0.16 -4.34 5.82
N LEU A 76 0.28 -5.60 5.80
CA LEU A 76 1.69 -5.96 5.62
C LEU A 76 2.24 -5.49 4.28
N PHE A 77 1.48 -5.69 3.19
CA PHE A 77 1.86 -5.18 1.88
C PHE A 77 1.97 -3.65 1.86
N ALA A 78 1.06 -2.93 2.51
CA ALA A 78 1.15 -1.48 2.60
C ALA A 78 2.42 -1.02 3.34
N ILE A 79 2.80 -1.70 4.43
CA ILE A 79 4.05 -1.42 5.14
C ILE A 79 5.26 -1.69 4.23
N LEU A 80 5.26 -2.81 3.50
CA LEU A 80 6.32 -3.12 2.55
C LEU A 80 6.43 -2.08 1.45
N ILE A 81 5.31 -1.58 0.91
CA ILE A 81 5.31 -0.51 -0.09
C ILE A 81 5.95 0.75 0.48
N ILE A 82 5.63 1.14 1.70
CA ILE A 82 6.21 2.33 2.35
C ILE A 82 7.73 2.14 2.52
N CYS A 83 8.15 1.02 3.11
CA CYS A 83 9.58 0.73 3.33
C CYS A 83 10.34 0.68 2.00
N PHE A 84 9.78 0.01 0.99
CA PHE A 84 10.37 -0.09 -0.33
C PHE A 84 10.47 1.28 -1.02
N THR A 85 9.45 2.12 -0.90
CA THR A 85 9.46 3.48 -1.46
C THR A 85 10.51 4.36 -0.78
N VAL A 86 10.69 4.23 0.54
CA VAL A 86 11.75 4.97 1.24
C VAL A 86 13.12 4.48 0.81
N PHE A 87 13.30 3.16 0.75
CA PHE A 87 14.57 2.52 0.38
C PHE A 87 14.98 2.88 -1.06
N ALA A 88 14.11 2.64 -2.04
CA ALA A 88 14.43 2.78 -3.46
C ALA A 88 14.68 4.23 -3.90
N TYR A 89 14.13 5.22 -3.19
CA TYR A 89 14.16 6.61 -3.64
C TYR A 89 15.10 7.51 -2.83
N PHE A 90 15.25 7.25 -1.53
CA PHE A 90 16.02 8.12 -0.63
C PHE A 90 17.33 7.51 -0.15
N LEU A 91 17.49 6.18 -0.22
CA LEU A 91 18.74 5.56 0.19
C LEU A 91 19.67 5.38 -1.02
N PRO A 92 20.99 5.62 -0.85
CA PRO A 92 21.97 5.24 -1.84
C PRO A 92 22.10 3.72 -1.88
N GLU A 93 21.81 3.13 -3.04
CA GLU A 93 21.91 1.68 -3.26
C GLU A 93 23.24 1.35 -3.93
N ALA A 94 24.03 0.43 -3.34
CA ALA A 94 25.24 -0.13 -3.97
C ALA A 94 26.26 0.89 -4.53
N GLY A 95 26.38 2.06 -3.91
CA GLY A 95 27.28 3.14 -4.36
C GLY A 95 26.66 4.06 -5.42
N ILE A 96 25.40 3.85 -5.81
CA ILE A 96 24.60 4.76 -6.62
C ILE A 96 24.01 5.84 -5.70
N PRO A 97 24.13 7.14 -6.06
CA PRO A 97 23.49 8.20 -5.29
C PRO A 97 21.95 8.03 -5.29
N PRO A 98 21.25 8.49 -4.24
CA PRO A 98 19.80 8.36 -4.17
C PRO A 98 19.14 9.09 -5.34
N VAL A 99 18.02 8.54 -5.82
CA VAL A 99 17.22 9.16 -6.89
C VAL A 99 16.74 10.55 -6.47
N ILE A 100 16.44 10.71 -5.18
CA ILE A 100 16.08 11.97 -4.56
C ILE A 100 17.15 12.32 -3.53
N SER A 101 17.97 13.32 -3.85
CA SER A 101 18.85 13.97 -2.89
C SER A 101 18.05 14.99 -2.07
N LEU A 102 18.06 14.83 -0.74
CA LEU A 102 17.40 15.71 0.21
C LEU A 102 18.23 16.96 0.51
#